data_AF-A0A971PX39-F1
#
_entry.id   AF-A0A971PX39-F1
#
_cell.length_a   1.000
_cell.length_b   1.000
_cell.length_c   1.000
_cell.angle_alpha   90.00
_cell.angle_beta   90.00
_cell.angle_gamma   90.00
#
_symmetry.space_group_name_H-M   'P 1'
#
loop_
_entity.id
_entity.type
_entity.pdbx_description
1 polymer ?
#
loop_
_entity_poly.entity_id
_entity_poly.type
_entity_poly.pdbx_seq_one_letter_code
_entity_poly.pdbx_strand_id
1 'polypeptide(L)'
;MRRVVILFIVLILSLITSVPANVPVYGAVTAPDNKEEKITPPRIDRLNYPVLYLQQPCLEGEAVWLVQARLREIGYDIQPDGIYNALTSNYVRLFQLAHGMKDDGVVTPEVWKTLMEMEPARPCMSDNKPQDRLLIVIDVKTRTLVLYQNDKEIRRYPVAVGKSETPTPLGEWNVVHKGVGWGNGFGTRWMGLNVPWGIFGIHGTDKPYSIGTYASHGCIRMFNRDVEKLYPLIPHGTPVRIVENGKMFPENLKPVALKKGSSGQRVVYVQSRLKELGIELDRADGRYGNMTELAVKYYQVWHNLEPSGEMDEDTYRAMGMIKE
;
A
#
# COMPACT_ATOMS: atom_id res chain seq x y z
N MET A 1 26.27 -48.49 9.63
CA MET A 1 24.93 -49.00 9.99
C MET A 1 23.95 -48.57 8.92
N ARG A 2 23.45 -49.54 8.13
CA ARG A 2 22.49 -49.35 7.02
C ARG A 2 21.07 -49.26 7.61
N ARG A 3 20.24 -48.32 7.14
CA ARG A 3 18.78 -48.36 7.36
C ARG A 3 18.10 -48.64 6.01
N VAL A 4 17.27 -49.68 6.03
CA VAL A 4 16.52 -50.26 4.91
C VAL A 4 15.22 -49.48 4.73
N VAL A 5 14.88 -49.14 3.48
CA VAL A 5 13.58 -48.58 3.06
C VAL A 5 12.81 -49.70 2.37
N ILE A 6 11.60 -49.99 2.84
CA ILE A 6 10.69 -50.98 2.24
C ILE A 6 9.64 -50.24 1.43
N LEU A 7 9.57 -50.57 0.14
CA LEU A 7 8.62 -50.09 -0.86
C LEU A 7 7.46 -51.10 -0.94
N PHE A 8 6.20 -50.66 -0.83
CA PHE A 8 5.03 -51.48 -1.15
C PHE A 8 4.25 -50.85 -2.30
N ILE A 9 4.21 -51.56 -3.42
CA ILE A 9 3.36 -51.34 -4.59
C ILE A 9 2.18 -52.29 -4.44
N VAL A 10 0.94 -51.78 -4.59
CA VAL A 10 -0.24 -52.63 -4.82
C VAL A 10 -1.02 -52.09 -6.02
N LEU A 11 -1.09 -52.93 -7.05
CA LEU A 11 -1.79 -52.78 -8.31
C LEU A 11 -3.01 -53.74 -8.25
N ILE A 12 -4.24 -53.26 -8.43
CA ILE A 12 -5.39 -54.16 -8.68
C ILE A 12 -6.28 -53.60 -9.80
N LEU A 13 -6.57 -54.52 -10.72
CA LEU A 13 -7.26 -54.46 -12.01
C LEU A 13 -8.77 -54.15 -11.93
N SER A 14 -9.26 -53.54 -13.01
CA SER A 14 -10.67 -53.39 -13.39
C SER A 14 -11.39 -54.73 -13.59
N LEU A 15 -12.68 -54.79 -13.24
CA LEU A 15 -13.65 -55.66 -13.90
C LEU A 15 -15.00 -54.94 -14.05
N ILE A 16 -15.42 -54.78 -15.31
CA ILE A 16 -16.74 -54.31 -15.75
C ILE A 16 -17.59 -55.56 -15.98
N THR A 17 -18.81 -55.60 -15.44
CA THR A 17 -19.84 -56.56 -15.86
C THR A 17 -21.16 -55.85 -16.12
N SER A 18 -21.68 -56.04 -17.32
CA SER A 18 -22.92 -55.57 -17.92
C SER A 18 -24.09 -56.55 -17.69
N VAL A 19 -25.32 -56.07 -17.44
CA VAL A 19 -26.59 -56.66 -17.95
C VAL A 19 -27.76 -55.63 -17.83
N PRO A 20 -28.96 -55.81 -18.45
CA PRO A 20 -29.51 -54.86 -19.43
C PRO A 20 -30.91 -54.31 -19.09
N ALA A 21 -31.47 -53.57 -20.05
CA ALA A 21 -32.70 -52.79 -20.02
C ALA A 21 -34.03 -53.59 -19.99
N ASN A 22 -35.05 -53.01 -19.34
CA ASN A 22 -36.46 -53.15 -19.71
C ASN A 22 -37.25 -51.88 -19.33
N VAL A 23 -38.08 -51.39 -20.25
CA VAL A 23 -38.78 -50.07 -20.28
C VAL A 23 -40.27 -50.27 -19.94
N PRO A 24 -41.01 -49.27 -19.40
CA PRO A 24 -41.87 -48.48 -20.27
C PRO A 24 -41.87 -46.97 -19.99
N VAL A 25 -42.08 -46.22 -21.07
CA VAL A 25 -42.21 -44.77 -21.19
C VAL A 25 -43.55 -44.29 -20.63
N TYR A 26 -43.55 -43.23 -19.81
CA TYR A 26 -44.68 -42.30 -19.69
C TYR A 26 -44.18 -40.86 -19.52
N GLY A 27 -44.60 -40.01 -20.46
CA GLY A 27 -44.88 -38.58 -20.22
C GLY A 27 -43.67 -37.67 -20.07
N ALA A 28 -43.36 -36.92 -21.13
CA ALA A 28 -42.64 -35.67 -21.02
C ALA A 28 -43.44 -34.70 -20.12
N VAL A 29 -42.94 -34.46 -18.91
CA VAL A 29 -43.27 -33.27 -18.14
C VAL A 29 -42.01 -32.42 -18.14
N THR A 30 -42.10 -31.26 -18.77
CA THR A 30 -41.08 -30.23 -18.82
C THR A 30 -40.54 -29.95 -17.42
N ALA A 31 -39.23 -30.09 -17.23
CA ALA A 31 -38.56 -29.65 -16.02
C ALA A 31 -38.81 -28.14 -15.82
N PRO A 32 -39.17 -27.69 -14.61
CA PRO A 32 -39.25 -26.28 -14.32
C PRO A 32 -37.86 -25.64 -14.44
N ASP A 33 -37.87 -24.45 -15.01
CA ASP A 33 -36.75 -23.55 -15.27
C ASP A 33 -36.08 -23.18 -13.93
N ASN A 34 -35.09 -23.97 -13.49
CA ASN A 34 -34.24 -23.62 -12.34
C ASN A 34 -33.27 -22.52 -12.77
N LYS A 35 -33.73 -21.27 -12.66
CA LYS A 35 -32.82 -20.13 -12.56
C LYS A 35 -32.07 -20.28 -11.23
N GLU A 36 -30.81 -20.71 -11.29
CA GLU A 36 -29.86 -20.51 -10.20
C GLU A 36 -29.79 -18.99 -9.92
N GLU A 37 -30.51 -18.53 -8.90
CA GLU A 37 -30.24 -17.22 -8.31
C GLU A 37 -28.80 -17.26 -7.81
N LYS A 38 -27.91 -16.53 -8.48
CA LYS A 38 -26.58 -16.21 -7.96
C LYS A 38 -26.78 -15.44 -6.65
N ILE A 39 -26.74 -16.15 -5.53
CA ILE A 39 -26.76 -15.55 -4.19
C ILE A 39 -25.48 -14.74 -4.05
N THR A 40 -25.59 -13.42 -4.23
CA THR A 40 -24.50 -12.48 -3.99
C THR A 40 -24.12 -12.50 -2.52
N PRO A 41 -22.82 -12.49 -2.17
CA PRO A 41 -22.42 -12.50 -0.77
C PRO A 41 -22.95 -11.27 0.00
N PRO A 42 -23.31 -11.43 1.29
CA PRO A 42 -23.73 -10.32 2.12
C PRO A 42 -22.57 -9.36 2.34
N ARG A 43 -22.64 -8.22 1.65
CA ARG A 43 -21.63 -7.16 1.70
C ARG A 43 -21.88 -6.18 2.85
N ILE A 44 -20.92 -6.04 3.75
CA ILE A 44 -20.97 -5.21 4.95
C ILE A 44 -20.08 -3.97 4.78
N ASP A 45 -20.57 -3.00 3.99
CA ASP A 45 -19.93 -1.69 3.80
C ASP A 45 -20.39 -0.69 4.88
N ARG A 46 -20.36 -1.12 6.14
CA ARG A 46 -20.68 -0.26 7.30
C ARG A 46 -19.59 -0.42 8.35
N LEU A 47 -18.90 0.66 8.67
CA LEU A 47 -17.83 0.70 9.67
C LEU A 47 -18.35 0.95 11.10
N ASN A 48 -19.65 0.75 11.32
CA ASN A 48 -20.31 0.91 12.64
C ASN A 48 -20.08 -0.30 13.58
N TYR A 49 -18.91 -0.95 13.47
CA TYR A 49 -18.54 -2.14 14.23
C TYR A 49 -19.58 -3.27 14.15
N PRO A 50 -19.99 -3.72 12.94
CA PRO A 50 -21.01 -4.75 12.77
C PRO A 50 -20.52 -6.10 13.31
N VAL A 51 -21.46 -6.97 13.65
CA VAL A 51 -21.11 -8.35 14.03
C VAL A 51 -20.65 -9.12 12.79
N LEU A 52 -19.40 -9.57 12.79
CA LEU A 52 -18.83 -10.39 11.70
C LEU A 52 -18.64 -11.83 12.15
N TYR A 53 -18.96 -12.79 11.30
CA TYR A 53 -18.87 -14.21 11.61
C TYR A 53 -18.73 -15.03 10.32
N LEU A 54 -18.20 -16.24 10.46
CA LEU A 54 -18.09 -17.17 9.34
C LEU A 54 -19.49 -17.65 8.92
N GLN A 55 -19.84 -17.45 7.64
CA GLN A 55 -21.06 -17.97 7.02
C GLN A 55 -20.86 -18.28 5.54
N GLN A 56 -21.89 -18.83 4.88
CA GLN A 56 -21.92 -19.03 3.43
C GLN A 56 -23.17 -18.40 2.80
N PRO A 57 -23.02 -17.60 1.73
CA PRO A 57 -21.76 -17.07 1.20
C PRO A 57 -21.03 -16.17 2.22
N CYS A 58 -19.70 -16.12 2.16
CA CYS A 58 -18.89 -15.40 3.16
C CYS A 58 -19.31 -13.94 3.25
N LEU A 59 -19.25 -13.36 4.46
CA LEU A 59 -19.33 -11.90 4.58
C LEU A 59 -18.19 -11.29 3.78
N GLU A 60 -18.48 -10.24 3.05
CA GLU A 60 -17.48 -9.46 2.32
C GLU A 60 -17.65 -7.97 2.59
N GLY A 61 -16.64 -7.15 2.32
CA GLY A 61 -16.75 -5.70 2.38
C GLY A 61 -15.87 -5.04 3.44
N GLU A 62 -16.12 -3.75 3.64
CA GLU A 62 -15.21 -2.83 4.33
C GLU A 62 -14.94 -3.22 5.79
N ALA A 63 -15.96 -3.67 6.52
CA ALA A 63 -15.80 -4.08 7.91
C ALA A 63 -14.90 -5.32 8.05
N VAL A 64 -15.03 -6.28 7.14
CA VAL A 64 -14.20 -7.49 7.12
C VAL A 64 -12.75 -7.12 6.87
N TRP A 65 -12.53 -6.27 5.87
CA TRP A 65 -11.20 -5.78 5.55
C TRP A 65 -10.55 -5.09 6.75
N LEU A 66 -11.30 -4.23 7.46
CA LEU A 66 -10.80 -3.50 8.61
C LEU A 66 -10.34 -4.42 9.75
N VAL A 67 -11.08 -5.50 10.03
CA VAL A 67 -10.63 -6.52 10.99
C VAL A 67 -9.33 -7.17 10.54
N GLN A 68 -9.24 -7.57 9.28
CA GLN A 68 -8.04 -8.23 8.75
C GLN A 68 -6.83 -7.30 8.78
N ALA A 69 -7.01 -6.02 8.42
CA ALA A 69 -5.97 -5.01 8.49
C ALA A 69 -5.50 -4.81 9.93
N ARG A 70 -6.43 -4.67 10.88
CA ARG A 70 -6.08 -4.46 12.28
C ARG A 70 -5.39 -5.68 12.88
N LEU A 71 -5.83 -6.89 12.53
CA LEU A 71 -5.13 -8.13 12.89
C LEU A 71 -3.72 -8.15 12.32
N ARG A 72 -3.52 -7.76 11.06
CA ARG A 72 -2.18 -7.65 10.47
C ARG A 72 -1.30 -6.68 11.26
N GLU A 73 -1.81 -5.49 11.56
CA GLU A 73 -1.07 -4.44 12.28
C GLU A 73 -0.61 -4.90 13.66
N ILE A 74 -1.38 -5.74 14.35
CA ILE A 74 -1.00 -6.30 15.66
C ILE A 74 -0.23 -7.62 15.56
N GLY A 75 0.26 -7.98 14.37
CA GLY A 75 1.26 -9.03 14.17
C GLY A 75 0.71 -10.37 13.65
N TYR A 76 -0.56 -10.46 13.26
CA TYR A 76 -1.09 -11.66 12.61
C TYR A 76 -0.71 -11.69 11.12
N ASP A 77 -0.27 -12.85 10.62
CA ASP A 77 0.09 -13.02 9.20
C ASP A 77 -1.15 -13.23 8.33
N ILE A 78 -1.95 -12.17 8.19
CA ILE A 78 -3.20 -12.19 7.45
C ILE A 78 -3.16 -11.27 6.21
N GLN A 79 -3.79 -11.77 5.15
CA GLN A 79 -4.28 -11.14 3.93
C GLN A 79 -5.48 -10.16 4.07
N PRO A 80 -5.44 -8.82 4.08
CA PRO A 80 -6.66 -8.01 4.03
C PRO A 80 -7.27 -8.06 2.62
N ASP A 81 -8.09 -9.08 2.37
CA ASP A 81 -8.81 -9.32 1.12
C ASP A 81 -10.28 -8.89 1.17
N GLY A 82 -10.77 -8.54 2.36
CA GLY A 82 -12.15 -8.12 2.60
C GLY A 82 -13.16 -9.27 2.62
N ILE A 83 -12.72 -10.54 2.74
CA ILE A 83 -13.58 -11.73 2.73
C ILE A 83 -13.44 -12.49 4.06
N TYR A 84 -14.55 -12.65 4.80
CA TYR A 84 -14.58 -13.29 6.11
C TYR A 84 -14.63 -14.81 5.96
N ASN A 85 -13.53 -15.36 5.46
CA ASN A 85 -13.34 -16.79 5.24
C ASN A 85 -12.89 -17.51 6.53
N ALA A 86 -12.72 -18.83 6.44
CA ALA A 86 -12.28 -19.64 7.58
C ALA A 86 -10.92 -19.18 8.15
N LEU A 87 -10.01 -18.68 7.30
CA LEU A 87 -8.71 -18.16 7.73
C LEU A 87 -8.88 -16.90 8.60
N THR A 88 -9.74 -15.98 8.18
CA THR A 88 -10.06 -14.77 8.95
C THR A 88 -10.72 -15.12 10.28
N SER A 89 -11.69 -16.04 10.27
CA SER A 89 -12.32 -16.53 11.50
C SER A 89 -11.30 -17.16 12.46
N ASN A 90 -10.36 -17.97 11.96
CA ASN A 90 -9.29 -18.55 12.78
C ASN A 90 -8.39 -17.49 13.42
N TYR A 91 -8.02 -16.44 12.68
CA TYR A 91 -7.24 -15.33 13.26
C TYR A 91 -8.02 -14.55 14.30
N VAL A 92 -9.32 -14.33 14.10
CA VAL A 92 -10.20 -13.73 15.13
C VAL A 92 -10.28 -14.62 16.36
N ARG A 93 -10.39 -15.96 16.20
CA ARG A 93 -10.35 -16.91 17.32
C ARG A 93 -9.04 -16.82 18.11
N LEU A 94 -7.90 -16.76 17.41
CA LEU A 94 -6.60 -16.59 18.05
C LEU A 94 -6.51 -15.27 18.81
N PHE A 95 -7.02 -14.19 18.21
CA PHE A 95 -7.11 -12.89 18.88
C PHE A 95 -7.99 -12.93 20.13
N GLN A 96 -9.20 -13.48 20.03
CA GLN A 96 -10.10 -13.65 21.17
C GLN A 96 -9.45 -14.48 22.29
N LEU A 97 -8.84 -15.60 21.95
CA LEU A 97 -8.14 -16.47 22.89
C LEU A 97 -6.99 -15.73 23.61
N ALA A 98 -6.19 -14.95 22.86
CA ALA A 98 -5.08 -14.17 23.41
C ALA A 98 -5.54 -13.08 24.40
N HIS A 99 -6.78 -12.62 24.29
CA HIS A 99 -7.35 -11.57 25.13
C HIS A 99 -8.39 -12.09 26.14
N GLY A 100 -8.44 -13.41 26.36
CA GLY A 100 -9.34 -14.02 27.35
C GLY A 100 -10.82 -13.91 26.98
N MET A 101 -11.15 -13.69 25.71
CA MET A 101 -12.51 -13.66 25.19
C MET A 101 -12.96 -15.05 24.76
N LYS A 102 -14.26 -15.19 24.51
CA LYS A 102 -14.83 -16.39 23.88
C LYS A 102 -14.27 -16.54 22.46
N ASP A 103 -13.61 -17.67 22.18
CA ASP A 103 -12.91 -17.98 20.93
C ASP A 103 -13.86 -18.48 19.82
N ASP A 104 -15.01 -17.85 19.62
CA ASP A 104 -16.00 -18.33 18.66
C ASP A 104 -15.75 -17.86 17.21
N GLY A 105 -14.78 -16.96 17.01
CA GLY A 105 -14.48 -16.38 15.71
C GLY A 105 -15.56 -15.39 15.25
N VAL A 106 -16.28 -14.79 16.20
CA VAL A 106 -17.29 -13.76 15.97
C VAL A 106 -16.75 -12.40 16.41
N VAL A 107 -16.68 -11.43 15.50
CA VAL A 107 -16.28 -10.06 15.81
C VAL A 107 -17.48 -9.30 16.37
N THR A 108 -17.66 -9.33 17.68
CA THR A 108 -18.68 -8.53 18.38
C THR A 108 -18.17 -7.10 18.65
N PRO A 109 -19.03 -6.16 19.09
CA PRO A 109 -18.58 -4.81 19.48
C PRO A 109 -17.46 -4.79 20.55
N GLU A 110 -17.42 -5.80 21.43
CA GLU A 110 -16.34 -5.95 22.42
C GLU A 110 -15.00 -6.36 21.77
N VAL A 111 -15.06 -7.29 20.81
CA VAL A 111 -13.89 -7.67 20.00
C VAL A 111 -13.40 -6.47 19.21
N TRP A 112 -14.30 -5.72 18.58
CA TRP A 112 -13.96 -4.48 17.86
C TRP A 112 -13.26 -3.47 18.75
N LYS A 113 -13.84 -3.15 19.91
CA LYS A 113 -13.26 -2.21 20.86
C LYS A 113 -11.83 -2.62 21.22
N THR A 114 -11.65 -3.87 21.62
CA THR A 114 -10.34 -4.37 22.05
C THR A 114 -9.35 -4.40 20.90
N LEU A 115 -9.77 -4.89 19.72
CA LEU A 115 -8.95 -4.95 18.51
C LEU A 115 -8.44 -3.56 18.09
N MET A 116 -9.28 -2.53 18.26
CA MET A 116 -8.93 -1.14 17.96
C MET A 116 -8.06 -0.47 19.04
N GLU A 117 -8.21 -0.85 20.31
CA GLU A 117 -7.43 -0.30 21.43
C GLU A 117 -5.99 -0.87 21.52
N MET A 118 -5.70 -1.97 20.82
CA MET A 118 -4.35 -2.55 20.79
C MET A 118 -3.32 -1.56 20.24
N GLU A 119 -2.07 -1.66 20.69
CA GLU A 119 -0.96 -1.02 19.98
C GLU A 119 -0.52 -1.90 18.79
N PRO A 120 -0.12 -1.33 17.65
CA PRO A 120 0.45 -2.11 16.56
C PRO A 120 1.67 -2.90 17.05
N ALA A 121 1.84 -4.12 16.53
CA ALA A 121 2.99 -4.94 16.84
C ALA A 121 4.24 -4.19 16.40
N ARG A 122 5.14 -3.93 17.36
CA ARG A 122 6.47 -3.45 17.01
C ARG A 122 7.07 -4.51 16.09
N PRO A 123 7.64 -4.12 14.92
CA PRO A 123 8.29 -5.09 14.06
C PRO A 123 9.30 -5.85 14.91
N CYS A 124 9.10 -7.16 15.03
CA CYS A 124 10.12 -8.02 15.63
C CYS A 124 11.39 -7.74 14.82
N MET A 125 12.41 -7.20 15.48
CA MET A 125 13.68 -6.96 14.85
C MET A 125 14.21 -8.31 14.41
N SER A 126 14.03 -8.66 13.14
CA SER A 126 14.77 -9.77 12.55
C SER A 126 16.24 -9.43 12.72
N ASP A 127 17.06 -10.41 13.14
CA ASP A 127 18.51 -10.34 13.27
C ASP A 127 19.23 -10.13 11.92
N ASN A 128 18.86 -9.10 11.16
CA ASN A 128 19.68 -8.60 10.08
C ASN A 128 20.65 -7.59 10.67
N LYS A 129 21.95 -7.85 10.45
CA LYS A 129 23.05 -6.94 10.75
C LYS A 129 22.65 -5.50 10.39
N PRO A 130 23.05 -4.48 11.18
CA PRO A 130 22.76 -3.09 10.86
C PRO A 130 23.45 -2.73 9.55
N GLN A 131 22.72 -2.85 8.45
CA GLN A 131 23.11 -2.28 7.17
C GLN A 131 22.98 -0.77 7.34
N ASP A 132 24.06 -0.02 7.07
CA ASP A 132 24.03 1.43 7.08
C ASP A 132 22.81 1.93 6.30
N ARG A 133 21.86 2.57 7.00
CA ARG A 133 20.62 3.06 6.41
C ARG A 133 20.91 4.40 5.74
N LEU A 134 21.01 4.38 4.42
CA LEU A 134 21.10 5.60 3.62
C LEU A 134 19.70 6.15 3.32
N LEU A 135 19.56 7.47 3.36
CA LEU A 135 18.36 8.18 2.94
C LEU A 135 18.75 9.46 2.22
N ILE A 136 18.21 9.66 1.02
CA ILE A 136 18.30 10.95 0.34
C ILE A 136 17.05 11.76 0.70
N VAL A 137 17.23 12.99 1.18
CA VAL A 137 16.14 13.95 1.36
C VAL A 137 16.35 15.11 0.40
N ILE A 138 15.31 15.44 -0.37
CA ILE A 138 15.33 16.56 -1.31
C ILE A 138 14.24 17.53 -0.89
N ASP A 139 14.63 18.76 -0.60
CA ASP A 139 13.69 19.82 -0.31
C ASP A 139 13.58 20.77 -1.52
N VAL A 140 12.40 20.78 -2.16
CA VAL A 140 12.17 21.54 -3.40
C VAL A 140 12.07 23.05 -3.15
N LYS A 141 11.78 23.47 -1.91
CA LYS A 141 11.67 24.88 -1.55
C LYS A 141 13.05 25.51 -1.40
N THR A 142 13.92 24.83 -0.67
CA THR A 142 15.32 25.22 -0.45
C THR A 142 16.24 24.83 -1.61
N ARG A 143 15.78 23.92 -2.48
CA ARG A 143 16.52 23.38 -3.63
C ARG A 143 17.82 22.71 -3.18
N THR A 144 17.69 21.87 -2.16
CA THR A 144 18.80 21.12 -1.58
C THR A 144 18.54 19.62 -1.63
N LEU A 145 19.62 18.86 -1.84
CA LEU A 145 19.67 17.42 -1.66
C LEU A 145 20.62 17.12 -0.52
N VAL A 146 20.15 16.36 0.47
CA VAL A 146 20.91 15.93 1.64
C VAL A 146 20.96 14.41 1.67
N LEU A 147 22.15 13.84 1.84
CA LEU A 147 22.33 12.41 2.07
C LEU A 147 22.55 12.19 3.56
N TYR A 148 21.70 11.35 4.15
CA TYR A 148 21.80 10.87 5.51
C TYR A 148 22.33 9.43 5.53
N GLN A 149 23.13 9.13 6.54
CA GLN A 149 23.54 7.77 6.90
C GLN A 149 23.26 7.60 8.40
N ASN A 150 22.39 6.66 8.76
CA ASN A 150 21.98 6.42 10.15
C ASN A 150 21.54 7.74 10.85
N ASP A 151 20.65 8.49 10.18
CA ASP A 151 20.09 9.79 10.61
C ASP A 151 21.08 10.94 10.76
N LYS A 152 22.36 10.72 10.44
CA LYS A 152 23.38 11.77 10.38
C LYS A 152 23.55 12.28 8.96
N GLU A 153 23.48 13.60 8.79
CA GLU A 153 23.84 14.23 7.53
C GLU A 153 25.32 13.98 7.21
N ILE A 154 25.58 13.39 6.04
CA ILE A 154 26.94 13.14 5.56
C ILE A 154 27.31 14.00 4.35
N ARG A 155 26.33 14.42 3.54
CA ARG A 155 26.54 15.28 2.37
C ARG A 155 25.34 16.18 2.11
N ARG A 156 25.60 17.37 1.58
CA ARG A 156 24.60 18.33 1.12
C ARG A 156 25.02 18.97 -0.18
N TYR A 157 24.07 19.09 -1.11
CA TYR A 157 24.30 19.61 -2.45
C TYR A 157 23.19 20.59 -2.86
N PRO A 158 23.53 21.67 -3.57
CA PRO A 158 22.54 22.47 -4.26
C PRO A 158 22.00 21.72 -5.47
N VAL A 159 20.71 21.84 -5.75
CA VAL A 159 20.06 21.19 -6.91
C VAL A 159 19.20 22.16 -7.70
N ALA A 160 18.87 21.82 -8.94
CA ALA A 160 17.72 22.40 -9.64
C ALA A 160 16.56 21.40 -9.58
N VAL A 161 15.34 21.91 -9.43
CA VAL A 161 14.12 21.08 -9.37
C VAL A 161 13.14 21.50 -10.47
N GLY A 162 12.03 20.78 -10.56
CA GLY A 162 10.97 21.01 -11.54
C GLY A 162 10.35 22.39 -11.45
N LYS A 163 9.89 22.91 -12.59
CA LYS A 163 9.12 24.17 -12.64
C LYS A 163 7.73 23.98 -12.05
N SER A 164 7.00 25.06 -11.81
CA SER A 164 5.59 25.02 -11.37
C SER A 164 4.70 24.18 -12.30
N GLU A 165 4.96 24.22 -13.61
CA GLU A 165 4.18 23.49 -14.62
C GLU A 165 4.62 22.02 -14.75
N THR A 166 5.82 21.70 -14.30
CA THR A 166 6.41 20.35 -14.36
C THR A 166 7.13 20.05 -13.05
N PRO A 167 6.36 19.96 -11.95
CA PRO A 167 6.93 19.92 -10.61
C PRO A 167 7.68 18.61 -10.36
N THR A 168 8.69 18.69 -9.48
CA THR A 168 9.33 17.48 -8.95
C THR A 168 8.32 16.76 -8.04
N PRO A 169 8.16 15.43 -8.18
CA PRO A 169 7.12 14.71 -7.48
C PRO A 169 7.45 14.57 -5.99
N LEU A 170 6.71 15.26 -5.12
CA LEU A 170 6.86 15.07 -3.67
C LEU A 170 6.39 13.65 -3.30
N GLY A 171 7.01 13.03 -2.30
CA GLY A 171 6.70 11.66 -1.94
C GLY A 171 7.94 10.86 -1.56
N GLU A 172 7.73 9.55 -1.42
CA GLU A 172 8.77 8.57 -1.07
C GLU A 172 9.05 7.65 -2.25
N TRP A 173 10.26 7.74 -2.76
CA TRP A 173 10.75 7.04 -3.94
C TRP A 173 11.96 6.18 -3.62
N ASN A 174 12.29 5.24 -4.50
CA ASN A 174 13.53 4.47 -4.42
C ASN A 174 14.32 4.67 -5.70
N VAL A 175 15.65 4.69 -5.57
CA VAL A 175 16.55 4.63 -6.72
C VAL A 175 16.46 3.23 -7.33
N VAL A 176 15.88 3.11 -8.52
CA VAL A 176 15.68 1.83 -9.20
C VAL A 176 16.57 1.65 -10.41
N HIS A 177 17.09 2.75 -10.96
CA HIS A 177 17.94 2.70 -12.14
C HIS A 177 19.19 3.56 -11.95
N LYS A 178 20.35 3.10 -12.43
CA LYS A 178 21.60 3.86 -12.39
C LYS A 178 22.32 3.78 -13.73
N GLY A 179 22.78 4.91 -14.25
CA GLY A 179 23.46 4.97 -15.54
C GLY A 179 24.58 6.01 -15.59
N VAL A 180 25.57 5.76 -16.44
CA VAL A 180 26.64 6.70 -16.79
C VAL A 180 26.39 7.17 -18.22
N GLY A 181 26.39 8.49 -18.45
CA GLY A 181 26.15 9.05 -19.79
C GLY A 181 24.78 8.70 -20.39
N TRP A 182 23.72 8.82 -19.58
CA TRP A 182 22.34 8.42 -19.93
C TRP A 182 21.75 9.09 -21.19
N GLY A 183 22.32 10.22 -21.62
CA GLY A 183 21.92 10.93 -22.82
C GLY A 183 22.25 12.42 -22.74
N ASN A 184 22.07 13.13 -23.86
CA ASN A 184 22.30 14.57 -23.94
C ASN A 184 21.41 15.32 -22.94
N GLY A 185 21.98 16.26 -22.19
CA GLY A 185 21.27 17.04 -21.17
C GLY A 185 21.20 16.43 -19.76
N PHE A 186 21.56 15.15 -19.59
CA PHE A 186 21.51 14.45 -18.29
C PHE A 186 22.86 14.39 -17.56
N GLY A 187 23.88 15.03 -18.12
CA GLY A 187 25.22 15.09 -17.56
C GLY A 187 25.89 13.71 -17.45
N THR A 188 26.75 13.55 -16.46
CA THR A 188 27.66 12.40 -16.39
C THR A 188 27.08 11.18 -15.68
N ARG A 189 26.06 11.37 -14.83
CA ARG A 189 25.44 10.32 -14.01
C ARG A 189 23.92 10.49 -13.94
N TRP A 190 23.20 9.38 -13.92
CA TRP A 190 21.75 9.30 -13.81
C TRP A 190 21.34 8.29 -12.74
N MET A 191 20.41 8.68 -11.86
CA MET A 191 19.78 7.82 -10.86
C MET A 191 18.25 7.95 -10.98
N GLY A 192 17.60 6.97 -11.60
CA GLY A 192 16.17 6.97 -11.85
C GLY A 192 15.35 6.55 -10.63
N LEU A 193 14.21 7.20 -10.45
CA LEU A 193 13.25 6.99 -9.37
C LEU A 193 12.05 6.20 -9.86
N ASN A 194 11.46 5.37 -9.00
CA ASN A 194 10.27 4.58 -9.30
C ASN A 194 8.96 5.37 -9.11
N VAL A 195 8.86 6.51 -9.78
CA VAL A 195 7.63 7.29 -9.84
C VAL A 195 6.69 6.65 -10.88
N PRO A 196 5.47 6.23 -10.52
CA PRO A 196 4.66 5.37 -11.39
C PRO A 196 4.17 6.00 -12.70
N TRP A 197 4.12 7.33 -12.76
CA TRP A 197 3.52 8.07 -13.88
C TRP A 197 4.55 8.79 -14.76
N GLY A 198 5.86 8.55 -14.58
CA GLY A 198 6.84 9.14 -15.47
C GLY A 198 8.29 8.81 -15.13
N ILE A 199 9.19 9.29 -15.97
CA ILE A 199 10.63 9.10 -15.81
C ILE A 199 11.18 10.28 -15.03
N PHE A 200 11.46 10.05 -13.75
CA PHE A 200 12.07 11.03 -12.87
C PHE A 200 13.41 10.51 -12.36
N GLY A 201 14.34 11.41 -12.11
CA GLY A 201 15.67 11.01 -11.66
C GLY A 201 16.48 12.16 -11.07
N ILE A 202 17.51 11.78 -10.32
CA ILE A 202 18.59 12.64 -9.86
C ILE A 202 19.73 12.48 -10.85
N HIS A 203 20.19 13.59 -11.46
CA HIS A 203 21.18 13.49 -12.53
C HIS A 203 22.07 14.73 -12.65
N GLY A 204 23.20 14.58 -13.36
CA GLY A 204 24.08 15.70 -13.71
C GLY A 204 23.44 16.67 -14.72
N THR A 205 24.12 17.74 -15.11
CA THR A 205 23.58 18.63 -16.15
C THR A 205 24.68 19.29 -16.97
N ASP A 206 24.38 19.54 -18.24
CA ASP A 206 25.16 20.40 -19.14
C ASP A 206 24.78 21.90 -19.00
N LYS A 207 23.76 22.22 -18.19
CA LYS A 207 23.30 23.58 -17.88
C LYS A 207 23.59 23.91 -16.41
N PRO A 208 24.86 24.03 -16.00
CA PRO A 208 25.23 24.22 -14.59
C PRO A 208 24.65 25.51 -13.99
N TYR A 209 24.39 26.54 -14.80
CA TYR A 209 23.72 27.77 -14.38
C TYR A 209 22.28 27.57 -13.91
N SER A 210 21.66 26.42 -14.19
CA SER A 210 20.31 26.10 -13.71
C SER A 210 20.27 25.64 -12.26
N ILE A 211 21.40 25.24 -11.68
CA ILE A 211 21.46 24.75 -10.30
C ILE A 211 21.08 25.87 -9.32
N GLY A 212 20.24 25.55 -8.33
CA GLY A 212 19.68 26.54 -7.42
C GLY A 212 18.43 27.25 -7.94
N THR A 213 17.81 26.77 -9.02
CA THR A 213 16.58 27.34 -9.61
C THR A 213 15.51 26.27 -9.90
N TYR A 214 14.30 26.73 -10.27
CA TYR A 214 13.23 25.88 -10.81
C TYR A 214 13.36 25.83 -12.34
N ALA A 215 13.94 24.76 -12.87
CA ALA A 215 14.40 24.76 -14.27
C ALA A 215 14.18 23.45 -15.05
N SER A 216 13.86 22.34 -14.37
CA SER A 216 13.69 21.05 -15.02
C SER A 216 12.23 20.74 -15.33
N HIS A 217 12.01 19.62 -16.03
CA HIS A 217 10.68 19.04 -16.23
C HIS A 217 10.34 18.01 -15.13
N GLY A 218 10.74 18.29 -13.89
CA GLY A 218 10.47 17.46 -12.71
C GLY A 218 11.68 16.68 -12.19
N CYS A 219 12.71 16.46 -13.03
CA CYS A 219 13.96 15.81 -12.58
C CYS A 219 14.80 16.70 -11.65
N ILE A 220 15.66 16.09 -10.84
CA ILE A 220 16.54 16.79 -9.91
C ILE A 220 17.92 16.90 -10.55
N ARG A 221 18.32 18.12 -10.93
CA ARG A 221 19.63 18.37 -11.56
C ARG A 221 20.68 18.69 -10.50
N MET A 222 21.87 18.16 -10.69
CA MET A 222 23.06 18.41 -9.90
C MET A 222 24.20 18.91 -10.78
N PHE A 223 25.18 19.59 -10.19
CA PHE A 223 26.46 19.78 -10.89
C PHE A 223 27.11 18.40 -11.15
N ASN A 224 27.75 18.23 -12.31
CA ASN A 224 28.42 16.97 -12.67
C ASN A 224 29.44 16.53 -11.61
N ARG A 225 30.24 17.47 -11.11
CA ARG A 225 31.23 17.24 -10.02
C ARG A 225 30.61 16.72 -8.71
N ASP A 226 29.33 17.02 -8.47
CA ASP A 226 28.63 16.68 -7.23
C ASP A 226 27.91 15.33 -7.39
N VAL A 227 27.24 15.11 -8.52
CA VAL A 227 26.61 13.82 -8.80
C VAL A 227 27.64 12.70 -8.95
N GLU A 228 28.85 13.00 -9.45
CA GLU A 228 29.95 12.02 -9.53
C GLU A 228 30.44 11.55 -8.16
N LYS A 229 30.35 12.41 -7.14
CA LYS A 229 30.66 12.06 -5.75
C LYS A 229 29.50 11.33 -5.08
N LEU A 230 28.26 11.73 -5.37
CA LEU A 230 27.06 11.12 -4.81
C LEU A 230 26.85 9.71 -5.37
N TYR A 231 26.90 9.54 -6.69
CA TYR A 231 26.57 8.32 -7.41
C TYR A 231 27.20 7.02 -6.84
N PRO A 232 28.50 6.93 -6.54
CA PRO A 232 29.08 5.70 -6.00
C PRO A 232 28.58 5.35 -4.60
N LEU A 233 28.07 6.32 -3.83
CA LEU A 233 27.57 6.12 -2.47
C LEU A 233 26.15 5.57 -2.41
N ILE A 234 25.41 5.57 -3.51
CA ILE A 234 23.96 5.31 -3.53
C ILE A 234 23.66 3.95 -4.17
N PRO A 235 23.45 2.87 -3.40
CA PRO A 235 22.99 1.59 -3.94
C PRO A 235 21.61 1.69 -4.60
N HIS A 236 21.28 0.71 -5.45
CA HIS A 236 19.89 0.49 -5.84
C HIS A 236 19.03 0.22 -4.59
N GLY A 237 17.79 0.68 -4.62
CA GLY A 237 16.86 0.59 -3.49
C GLY A 237 17.02 1.71 -2.45
N THR A 238 18.02 2.58 -2.57
CA THR A 238 18.19 3.70 -1.62
C THR A 238 16.92 4.56 -1.62
N PRO A 239 16.30 4.80 -0.45
CA PRO A 239 15.11 5.64 -0.33
C PRO A 239 15.43 7.11 -0.60
N VAL A 240 14.49 7.79 -1.24
CA VAL A 240 14.52 9.19 -1.63
C VAL A 240 13.21 9.83 -1.18
N ARG A 241 13.29 10.71 -0.19
CA ARG A 241 12.16 11.49 0.30
C ARG A 241 12.21 12.89 -0.29
N ILE A 242 11.16 13.28 -1.03
CA ILE A 242 11.06 14.59 -1.65
C ILE A 242 9.96 15.38 -0.95
N VAL A 243 10.31 16.54 -0.42
CA VAL A 243 9.47 17.38 0.44
C VAL A 243 9.46 18.84 -0.03
N GLU A 244 8.45 19.58 0.40
CA GLU A 244 8.43 21.04 0.35
C GLU A 244 8.48 21.59 1.77
N ASN A 245 9.59 22.22 2.16
CA ASN A 245 9.78 22.76 3.51
C ASN A 245 9.53 21.71 4.61
N GLY A 246 10.05 20.51 4.40
CA GLY A 246 9.83 19.35 5.27
C GLY A 246 8.48 18.63 5.14
N LYS A 247 7.52 19.15 4.37
CA LYS A 247 6.17 18.57 4.20
C LYS A 247 6.05 17.66 2.98
N MET A 248 5.20 16.64 3.08
CA MET A 248 4.93 15.67 1.99
C MET A 248 3.93 16.16 0.94
N PHE A 249 3.36 17.35 1.13
CA PHE A 249 2.41 18.00 0.25
C PHE A 249 2.69 19.51 0.22
N PRO A 250 2.30 20.22 -0.86
CA PRO A 250 2.64 21.63 -1.02
C PRO A 250 1.88 22.52 -0.03
N GLU A 251 2.50 23.62 0.39
CA GLU A 251 1.93 24.56 1.38
C GLU A 251 0.62 25.22 0.88
N ASN A 252 0.52 25.44 -0.43
CA ASN A 252 -0.64 26.05 -1.09
C ASN A 252 -1.41 25.01 -1.91
N LEU A 253 -1.74 23.88 -1.29
CA LEU A 253 -2.53 22.83 -1.92
C LEU A 253 -3.93 23.37 -2.24
N LYS A 254 -4.35 23.23 -3.51
CA LYS A 254 -5.75 23.43 -3.91
C LYS A 254 -6.50 22.11 -3.80
N PRO A 255 -7.62 22.00 -3.07
CA PRO A 255 -8.36 20.75 -2.97
C PRO A 255 -8.90 20.34 -4.35
N VAL A 256 -8.88 19.04 -4.60
CA VAL A 256 -9.50 18.42 -5.78
C VAL A 256 -10.17 17.15 -5.29
N ALA A 257 -11.42 16.93 -5.66
CA ALA A 257 -12.14 15.71 -5.33
C ALA A 257 -11.35 14.49 -5.85
N LEU A 258 -10.92 13.62 -4.93
CA LEU A 258 -10.30 12.34 -5.28
C LEU A 258 -11.15 11.21 -4.74
N LYS A 259 -11.27 10.17 -5.53
CA LYS A 259 -12.02 8.96 -5.19
C LYS A 259 -11.39 7.75 -5.83
N LYS A 260 -11.92 6.57 -5.53
CA LYS A 260 -11.48 5.31 -6.14
C LYS A 260 -11.35 5.43 -7.67
N GLY A 261 -10.19 5.02 -8.18
CA GLY A 261 -9.81 5.18 -9.59
C GLY A 261 -9.00 6.44 -9.90
N SER A 262 -8.96 7.42 -8.99
CA SER A 262 -8.06 8.57 -9.12
C SER A 262 -6.60 8.13 -9.04
N SER A 263 -5.71 8.87 -9.71
CA SER A 263 -4.28 8.57 -9.65
C SER A 263 -3.40 9.81 -9.81
N GLY A 264 -2.13 9.67 -9.46
CA GLY A 264 -1.09 10.67 -9.63
C GLY A 264 -0.69 11.38 -8.34
N GLN A 265 0.01 12.50 -8.51
CA GLN A 265 0.69 13.20 -7.42
C GLN A 265 -0.22 13.61 -6.25
N ARG A 266 -1.47 13.99 -6.52
CA ARG A 266 -2.41 14.41 -5.48
C ARG A 266 -2.82 13.25 -4.57
N VAL A 267 -2.92 12.04 -5.13
CA VAL A 267 -3.19 10.84 -4.33
C VAL A 267 -2.02 10.54 -3.39
N VAL A 268 -0.77 10.75 -3.84
CA VAL A 268 0.42 10.60 -2.97
C VAL A 268 0.38 11.56 -1.80
N TYR A 269 -0.08 12.80 -1.98
CA TYR A 269 -0.24 13.75 -0.87
C TYR A 269 -1.18 13.21 0.20
N VAL A 270 -2.34 12.68 -0.23
CA VAL A 270 -3.35 12.12 0.67
C VAL A 270 -2.83 10.88 1.38
N GLN A 271 -2.27 9.93 0.64
CA GLN A 271 -1.70 8.71 1.21
C GLN A 271 -0.56 9.02 2.20
N SER A 272 0.31 10.00 1.88
CA SER A 272 1.38 10.43 2.79
C SER A 272 0.81 11.09 4.04
N ARG A 273 -0.25 11.89 3.90
CA ARG A 273 -0.89 12.54 5.05
C ARG A 273 -1.59 11.55 5.97
N LEU A 274 -2.32 10.58 5.42
CA LEU A 274 -2.94 9.50 6.18
C LEU A 274 -1.89 8.74 7.01
N LYS A 275 -0.73 8.45 6.43
CA LYS A 275 0.41 7.86 7.17
C LYS A 275 0.92 8.74 8.30
N GLU A 276 1.08 10.04 8.06
CA GLU A 276 1.49 10.99 9.12
C GLU A 276 0.47 11.06 10.26
N LEU A 277 -0.81 10.80 9.97
CA LEU A 277 -1.90 10.74 10.94
C LEU A 277 -2.01 9.38 11.64
N GLY A 278 -1.08 8.45 11.37
CA GLY A 278 -1.03 7.13 12.01
C GLY A 278 -1.92 6.08 11.35
N ILE A 279 -2.52 6.36 10.20
CA ILE A 279 -3.28 5.37 9.43
C ILE A 279 -2.29 4.60 8.55
N GLU A 280 -2.09 3.32 8.87
CA GLU A 280 -1.17 2.48 8.12
C GLU A 280 -1.71 2.21 6.72
N LEU A 281 -0.89 2.57 5.75
CA LEU A 281 -1.09 2.27 4.35
C LEU A 281 0.19 1.61 3.86
N ASP A 282 0.06 0.79 2.83
CA ASP A 282 1.20 0.45 1.98
C ASP A 282 1.85 1.72 1.41
N ARG A 283 2.90 1.57 0.62
CA ARG A 283 3.59 2.72 0.02
C ARG A 283 2.60 3.68 -0.67
N ALA A 284 2.82 4.99 -0.51
CA ALA A 284 2.08 6.02 -1.24
C ALA A 284 2.42 5.93 -2.73
N ASP A 285 1.68 5.08 -3.44
CA ASP A 285 1.88 4.69 -4.83
C ASP A 285 1.16 5.63 -5.82
N GLY A 286 0.38 6.57 -5.29
CA GLY A 286 -0.40 7.50 -6.10
C GLY A 286 -1.57 6.86 -6.82
N ARG A 287 -2.05 5.69 -6.37
CA ARG A 287 -3.28 5.05 -6.89
C ARG A 287 -4.33 5.04 -5.79
N TYR A 288 -5.46 5.67 -6.06
CA TYR A 288 -6.57 5.69 -5.14
C TYR A 288 -7.37 4.40 -5.31
N GLY A 289 -6.88 3.33 -4.68
CA GLY A 289 -7.54 2.02 -4.67
C GLY A 289 -8.48 1.85 -3.48
N ASN A 290 -8.97 0.61 -3.31
CA ASN A 290 -9.84 0.23 -2.17
C ASN A 290 -9.20 0.60 -0.82
N MET A 291 -7.89 0.38 -0.71
CA MET A 291 -7.09 0.68 0.49
C MET A 291 -7.15 2.15 0.88
N THR A 292 -6.96 3.04 -0.10
CA THR A 292 -6.96 4.49 0.14
C THR A 292 -8.37 4.98 0.43
N GLU A 293 -9.37 4.49 -0.31
CA GLU A 293 -10.79 4.77 -0.03
C GLU A 293 -11.16 4.40 1.40
N LEU A 294 -10.79 3.20 1.85
CA LEU A 294 -11.10 2.72 3.18
C LEU A 294 -10.36 3.49 4.29
N ALA A 295 -9.09 3.84 4.06
CA ALA A 295 -8.36 4.71 4.99
C ALA A 295 -8.98 6.11 5.11
N VAL A 296 -9.49 6.66 4.00
CA VAL A 296 -10.21 7.94 4.01
C VAL A 296 -11.55 7.80 4.73
N LYS A 297 -12.32 6.74 4.48
CA LYS A 297 -13.56 6.45 5.24
C LYS A 297 -13.30 6.33 6.72
N TYR A 298 -12.26 5.58 7.09
CA TYR A 298 -11.85 5.43 8.49
C TYR A 298 -11.57 6.81 9.10
N TYR A 299 -10.75 7.62 8.45
CA TYR A 299 -10.49 8.99 8.90
C TYR A 299 -11.76 9.82 9.06
N GLN A 300 -12.65 9.80 8.07
CA GLN A 300 -13.91 10.54 8.08
C GLN A 300 -14.79 10.17 9.27
N VAL A 301 -14.98 8.88 9.55
CA VAL A 301 -15.76 8.41 10.71
C VAL A 301 -15.19 8.95 12.01
N TRP A 302 -13.86 8.87 12.19
CA TRP A 302 -13.19 9.31 13.42
C TRP A 302 -13.26 10.82 13.64
N HIS A 303 -13.43 11.58 12.58
CA HIS A 303 -13.53 13.04 12.62
C HIS A 303 -14.97 13.56 12.46
N ASN A 304 -15.98 12.69 12.64
CA ASN A 304 -17.41 13.02 12.50
C ASN A 304 -17.79 13.62 11.14
N LEU A 305 -17.12 13.19 10.07
CA LEU A 305 -17.45 13.51 8.69
C LEU A 305 -18.32 12.41 8.07
N GLU A 306 -18.95 12.73 6.94
CA GLU A 306 -19.65 11.72 6.14
C GLU A 306 -18.63 10.74 5.54
N PRO A 307 -18.80 9.42 5.72
CA PRO A 307 -17.80 8.43 5.33
C PRO A 307 -17.91 8.03 3.84
N SER A 308 -17.90 9.02 2.94
CA SER A 308 -17.94 8.81 1.49
C SER A 308 -16.78 7.97 0.99
N GLY A 309 -15.61 8.08 1.63
CA GLY A 309 -14.34 7.57 1.10
C GLY A 309 -13.78 8.41 -0.04
N GLU A 310 -14.39 9.56 -0.33
CA GLU A 310 -13.89 10.56 -1.25
C GLU A 310 -13.15 11.66 -0.48
N MET A 311 -12.04 12.15 -1.03
CA MET A 311 -11.35 13.34 -0.54
C MET A 311 -12.05 14.59 -1.06
N ASP A 312 -13.08 15.03 -0.35
CA ASP A 312 -13.72 16.33 -0.52
C ASP A 312 -12.98 17.45 0.25
N GLU A 313 -13.43 18.69 0.06
CA GLU A 313 -12.81 19.86 0.68
C GLU A 313 -12.82 19.80 2.22
N ASP A 314 -13.91 19.33 2.81
CA ASP A 314 -14.05 19.19 4.26
C ASP A 314 -13.06 18.16 4.81
N THR A 315 -12.86 17.05 4.09
CA THR A 315 -11.86 16.04 4.44
C THR A 315 -10.44 16.59 4.32
N TYR A 316 -10.12 17.38 3.28
CA TYR A 316 -8.81 18.05 3.18
C TYR A 316 -8.57 19.04 4.33
N ARG A 317 -9.58 19.80 4.75
CA ARG A 317 -9.51 20.72 5.90
C ARG A 317 -9.30 19.95 7.19
N ALA A 318 -10.10 18.91 7.42
CA ALA A 318 -10.00 18.08 8.61
C ALA A 318 -8.62 17.41 8.73
N MET A 319 -8.00 16.99 7.61
CA MET A 319 -6.64 16.45 7.59
C MET A 319 -5.55 17.53 7.78
N GLY A 320 -5.90 18.81 7.82
CA GLY A 320 -4.95 19.93 7.93
C GLY A 320 -4.09 20.12 6.68
N MET A 321 -4.57 19.66 5.52
CA MET A 321 -3.85 19.78 4.24
C MET A 321 -4.10 21.13 3.56
N ILE A 322 -5.17 21.81 3.93
CA ILE A 322 -5.53 23.16 3.50
C ILE A 322 -5.94 23.99 4.72
N LYS A 323 -5.86 25.32 4.59
CA LYS A 323 -6.27 26.24 5.66
C LYS A 323 -7.79 26.26 5.81
N GLU A 324 -8.25 26.59 7.01
CA GLU A 324 -9.63 27.04 7.28
C GLU A 324 -9.95 28.32 6.48
#